data_AF-A0A7Z9VG64-F1
#
_entry.id   AF-A0A7Z9VG64-F1
#
_cell.length_a   1.000
_cell.length_b   1.000
_cell.length_c   1.000
_cell.angle_alpha   90.00
_cell.angle_beta   90.00
_cell.angle_gamma   90.00
#
_symmetry.space_group_name_H-M   'P 1'
#
loop_
_entity.id
_entity.type
_entity.pdbx_description
1 polymer ?
#
loop_
_entity_poly.entity_id
_entity_poly.type
_entity_poly.pdbx_seq_one_letter_code
_entity_poly.pdbx_strand_id
1 'polypeptide(L)'
;SRGDIPIIVHRAEEAKLGVVWVCGARGGFGGPESRVGIGDRIDRVMQITLDREMDRTEKNMTFLATTGSTAPFIGLFGTVWGIMNSFQAIAISKNTSLAVVAPGIAEALFATALGLLAAIPAVVAFNKLSKDMDRYAGRLDSFAGEFSAILSREMDGKEGD
;
A
#
# COMPACT_ATOMS: atom_id res chain seq x y z
N SER A 1 -26.50 -0.93 -21.18
CA SER A 1 -25.34 -1.70 -20.72
C SER A 1 -24.06 -0.88 -20.81
N ARG A 2 -23.81 -0.02 -19.82
CA ARG A 2 -22.49 0.56 -19.58
C ARG A 2 -21.88 -0.27 -18.45
N GLY A 3 -20.78 -0.95 -18.74
CA GLY A 3 -20.01 -1.69 -17.76
C GLY A 3 -19.23 -0.71 -16.91
N ASP A 4 -19.64 -0.58 -15.66
CA ASP A 4 -18.93 0.19 -14.63
C ASP A 4 -17.66 -0.57 -14.23
N ILE A 5 -16.51 0.01 -14.58
CA ILE A 5 -15.20 -0.37 -14.05
C ILE A 5 -14.83 0.73 -13.04
N PRO A 6 -14.86 0.49 -11.71
CA PRO A 6 -14.63 1.55 -10.76
C PRO A 6 -13.15 1.70 -10.40
N ILE A 7 -12.69 2.96 -10.44
CA ILE A 7 -11.94 3.61 -9.36
C ILE A 7 -10.58 2.98 -9.03
N ILE A 8 -9.53 3.24 -9.83
CA ILE A 8 -8.14 3.27 -9.31
C ILE A 8 -7.33 4.49 -9.83
N VAL A 9 -7.89 5.39 -10.66
CA VAL A 9 -7.09 6.51 -11.25
C VAL A 9 -7.41 7.89 -10.66
N HIS A 10 -8.32 8.02 -9.68
CA HIS A 10 -8.72 9.34 -9.14
C HIS A 10 -8.22 9.68 -7.73
N ARG A 11 -7.41 8.82 -7.07
CA ARG A 11 -6.98 9.04 -5.68
C ARG A 11 -5.46 9.25 -5.54
N ALA A 12 -4.84 9.92 -6.51
CA ALA A 12 -3.41 10.27 -6.48
C ALA A 12 -3.12 11.79 -6.42
N GLU A 13 -4.14 12.66 -6.49
CA GLU A 13 -3.92 14.12 -6.59
C GLU A 13 -4.40 14.95 -5.37
N GLU A 14 -5.13 14.36 -4.41
CA GLU A 14 -5.68 15.09 -3.24
C GLU A 14 -4.71 15.16 -2.03
N ALA A 15 -3.58 14.44 -2.05
CA ALA A 15 -2.71 14.33 -0.87
C ALA A 15 -1.70 15.48 -0.68
N LYS A 16 -1.70 16.51 -1.55
CA LYS A 16 -0.70 17.61 -1.52
C LYS A 16 -1.22 18.99 -1.12
N LEU A 17 -2.52 19.15 -0.89
CA LEU A 17 -3.12 20.47 -0.57
C LEU A 17 -3.69 20.58 0.86
N GLY A 18 -3.67 19.51 1.67
CA GLY A 18 -4.26 19.48 3.02
C GLY A 18 -3.33 19.81 4.20
N VAL A 19 -2.02 19.99 4.00
CA VAL A 19 -1.05 20.19 5.11
C VAL A 19 -0.89 21.68 5.48
N VAL A 20 -1.58 22.59 4.79
CA VAL A 20 -1.62 24.03 5.10
C VAL A 20 -3.00 24.39 5.61
N TRP A 21 -3.37 23.91 6.80
CA TRP A 21 -4.47 24.49 7.61
C TRP A 21 -4.41 24.02 9.07
N VAL A 22 -3.30 24.31 9.74
CA VAL A 22 -3.33 24.50 11.21
C VAL A 22 -2.62 25.81 11.52
N CYS A 23 -3.37 26.89 11.36
CA CYS A 23 -3.04 28.23 11.86
C CYS A 23 -3.56 28.36 13.31
N GLY A 24 -2.81 29.09 14.12
CA GLY A 24 -2.97 29.17 15.57
C GLY A 24 -4.24 29.86 16.07
N ALA A 25 -4.59 29.52 17.31
CA ALA A 25 -5.12 30.43 18.34
C ALA A 25 -5.46 29.63 19.61
N ARG A 26 -4.60 29.72 20.64
CA ARG A 26 -5.04 29.92 22.04
C ARG A 26 -3.86 30.22 22.95
N GLY A 27 -3.78 31.46 23.39
CA GLY A 27 -3.13 31.81 24.65
C GLY A 27 -4.06 31.53 25.83
N GLY A 28 -3.49 31.28 27.01
CA GLY A 28 -4.23 31.18 28.27
C GLY A 28 -3.53 30.38 29.37
N PHE A 29 -2.74 31.08 30.19
CA PHE A 29 -2.62 30.96 31.66
C PHE A 29 -2.68 29.58 32.38
N GLY A 30 -1.60 29.29 33.12
CA GLY A 30 -1.66 28.90 34.54
C GLY A 30 -1.51 27.42 34.94
N GLY A 31 -0.66 27.15 35.92
CA GLY A 31 -0.75 25.98 36.82
C GLY A 31 0.35 24.92 36.68
N PRO A 32 0.70 24.18 37.76
CA PRO A 32 2.02 23.59 37.98
C PRO A 32 2.33 22.37 37.10
N GLU A 33 3.55 22.34 36.57
CA GLU A 33 4.23 21.14 36.09
C GLU A 33 4.19 20.05 37.18
N SER A 34 3.64 18.85 36.85
CA SER A 34 4.19 17.53 37.24
C SER A 34 3.23 16.32 37.12
N ARG A 35 1.96 16.48 36.69
CA ARG A 35 1.03 15.31 36.55
C ARG A 35 0.57 14.97 35.13
N VAL A 36 0.56 15.94 34.21
CA VAL A 36 0.22 15.72 32.79
C VAL A 36 1.33 15.02 31.99
N GLY A 37 2.50 14.80 32.59
CA GLY A 37 3.66 14.22 31.88
C GLY A 37 3.63 12.71 31.68
N ILE A 38 3.02 11.93 32.58
CA ILE A 38 3.13 10.46 32.53
C ILE A 38 2.10 9.87 31.55
N GLY A 39 0.84 10.34 31.59
CA GLY A 39 -0.21 9.93 30.64
C GLY A 39 0.18 10.21 29.19
N ASP A 40 0.60 11.45 28.88
CA ASP A 40 1.04 11.84 27.53
C ASP A 40 2.30 11.08 27.07
N ARG A 41 3.18 10.67 28.01
CA ARG A 41 4.33 9.82 27.69
C ARG A 41 3.93 8.38 27.38
N ILE A 42 2.95 7.84 28.11
CA ILE A 42 2.43 6.48 27.86
C ILE A 42 1.71 6.46 26.51
N ASP A 43 0.85 7.44 26.23
CA ASP A 43 0.16 7.58 24.94
C ASP A 43 1.15 7.71 23.78
N ARG A 44 2.18 8.55 23.94
CA ARG A 44 3.25 8.69 22.93
C ARG A 44 4.03 7.40 22.70
N VAL A 45 4.36 6.65 23.76
CA VAL A 45 5.06 5.36 23.63
C VAL A 45 4.17 4.29 23.00
N MET A 46 2.87 4.27 23.32
CA MET A 46 1.89 3.40 22.68
C MET A 46 1.83 3.71 21.18
N GLN A 47 1.67 4.97 20.79
CA GLN A 47 1.63 5.38 19.38
C GLN A 47 2.88 4.94 18.61
N ILE A 48 4.08 5.18 19.16
CA ILE A 48 5.36 4.77 18.54
C ILE A 48 5.43 3.25 18.37
N THR A 49 4.86 2.50 19.31
CA THR A 49 4.84 1.03 19.25
C THR A 49 3.87 0.55 18.16
N LEU A 50 2.70 1.19 18.04
CA LEU A 50 1.74 0.92 16.97
C LEU A 50 2.35 1.16 15.58
N ASP A 51 3.00 2.30 15.40
CA ASP A 51 3.66 2.65 14.12
C ASP A 51 4.74 1.62 13.74
N ARG A 52 5.55 1.17 14.70
CA ARG A 52 6.59 0.14 14.46
C ARG A 52 6.01 -1.21 14.04
N GLU A 53 4.88 -1.61 14.60
CA GLU A 53 4.20 -2.84 14.21
C GLU A 53 3.57 -2.72 12.81
N MET A 54 3.07 -1.53 12.46
CA MET A 54 2.55 -1.23 11.13
C MET A 54 3.65 -1.22 10.06
N ASP A 55 4.80 -0.58 10.33
CA ASP A 55 5.96 -0.50 9.42
C ASP A 55 6.42 -1.87 8.90
N ARG A 56 6.42 -2.90 9.77
CA ARG A 56 6.86 -4.24 9.38
C ARG A 56 5.93 -4.88 8.36
N THR A 57 4.63 -4.61 8.48
CA THR A 57 3.60 -5.18 7.60
C THR A 57 3.48 -4.37 6.30
N GLU A 58 3.76 -3.07 6.35
CA GLU A 58 3.79 -2.17 5.19
C GLU A 58 4.81 -2.63 4.14
N LYS A 59 6.00 -3.11 4.56
CA LYS A 59 7.03 -3.62 3.62
C LYS A 59 6.51 -4.71 2.68
N ASN A 60 5.68 -5.61 3.19
CA ASN A 60 5.10 -6.70 2.40
C ASN A 60 4.01 -6.18 1.45
N MET A 61 3.24 -5.18 1.87
CA MET A 61 2.24 -4.51 1.02
C MET A 61 2.89 -3.74 -0.13
N THR A 62 3.97 -3.01 0.13
CA THR A 62 4.69 -2.24 -0.89
C THR A 62 5.27 -3.16 -1.97
N PHE A 63 5.74 -4.35 -1.60
CA PHE A 63 6.17 -5.36 -2.56
C PHE A 63 5.00 -5.82 -3.45
N LEU A 64 3.86 -6.19 -2.85
CA LEU A 64 2.66 -6.60 -3.59
C LEU A 64 2.14 -5.52 -4.54
N ALA A 65 2.11 -4.26 -4.09
CA ALA A 65 1.69 -3.13 -4.90
C ALA A 65 2.61 -2.94 -6.12
N THR A 66 3.93 -3.03 -5.89
CA THR A 66 4.94 -2.89 -6.95
C THR A 66 4.86 -4.06 -7.93
N THR A 67 4.73 -5.30 -7.45
CA THR A 67 4.56 -6.47 -8.32
C THR A 67 3.28 -6.38 -9.14
N GLY A 68 2.16 -5.97 -8.53
CA GLY A 68 0.89 -5.79 -9.23
C GLY A 68 0.94 -4.77 -10.36
N SER A 69 1.68 -3.67 -10.18
CA SER A 69 1.84 -2.64 -11.22
C SER A 69 2.89 -2.97 -12.27
N THR A 70 3.98 -3.66 -11.89
CA THR A 70 5.11 -3.95 -12.79
C THR A 70 4.95 -5.24 -13.59
N ALA A 71 4.26 -6.25 -13.06
CA ALA A 71 4.10 -7.56 -13.71
C ALA A 71 3.50 -7.51 -15.14
N PRO A 72 2.49 -6.66 -15.45
CA PRO A 72 1.99 -6.54 -16.81
C PRO A 72 3.04 -5.99 -17.79
N PHE A 73 3.90 -5.07 -17.34
CA PHE A 73 4.96 -4.51 -18.17
C PHE A 73 6.07 -5.53 -18.46
N ILE A 74 6.36 -6.42 -17.52
CA ILE A 74 7.27 -7.55 -17.76
C ILE A 74 6.69 -8.48 -18.85
N GLY A 75 5.39 -8.76 -18.83
CA GLY A 75 4.71 -9.56 -19.85
C GLY A 75 4.69 -8.89 -21.23
N LEU A 76 4.49 -7.57 -21.27
CA LEU A 76 4.58 -6.76 -22.50
C LEU A 76 6.01 -6.72 -23.04
N PHE A 77 7.02 -6.60 -22.19
CA PHE A 77 8.43 -6.69 -22.61
C PHE A 77 8.72 -8.06 -23.27
N GLY A 78 8.19 -9.14 -22.70
CA GLY A 78 8.31 -10.48 -23.26
C GLY A 78 7.71 -10.62 -24.68
N THR A 79 6.58 -9.97 -24.97
CA THR A 79 6.02 -10.00 -26.33
C THR A 79 6.90 -9.27 -27.33
N VAL A 80 7.40 -8.09 -26.96
CA VAL A 80 8.31 -7.31 -27.80
C VAL A 80 9.58 -8.10 -28.10
N TRP A 81 10.16 -8.74 -27.09
CA TRP A 81 11.33 -9.58 -27.25
C TRP A 81 11.08 -10.79 -28.16
N GLY A 82 9.99 -11.54 -27.93
CA GLY A 82 9.65 -12.73 -28.73
C GLY A 82 9.37 -12.41 -30.19
N ILE A 83 8.68 -11.30 -30.46
CA ILE A 83 8.42 -10.82 -31.82
C ILE A 83 9.73 -10.37 -32.49
N MET A 84 10.60 -9.64 -31.78
CA MET A 84 11.91 -9.22 -32.29
C MET A 84 12.76 -10.42 -32.72
N ASN A 85 12.84 -11.44 -31.87
CA ASN A 85 13.60 -12.66 -32.15
C ASN A 85 13.03 -13.42 -33.36
N SER A 86 11.70 -13.46 -33.49
CA SER A 86 11.02 -14.06 -34.65
C SER A 86 11.37 -13.36 -35.96
N PHE A 87 11.40 -12.03 -35.97
CA PHE A 87 11.81 -11.26 -37.15
C PHE A 87 13.29 -11.41 -37.47
N GLN A 88 14.15 -11.52 -36.45
CA GLN A 88 15.59 -11.76 -36.63
C GLN A 88 15.86 -13.12 -37.27
N ALA A 89 15.10 -14.16 -36.91
CA ALA A 89 15.18 -15.49 -37.53
C ALA A 89 14.80 -15.50 -39.02
N ILE A 90 13.80 -14.72 -39.43
CA ILE A 90 13.47 -14.53 -40.87
C ILE A 90 14.62 -13.83 -41.60
N ALA A 91 15.18 -12.77 -41.00
CA ALA A 91 16.25 -11.99 -41.61
C ALA A 91 17.50 -12.84 -41.90
N ILE A 92 17.81 -13.80 -41.03
CA ILE A 92 18.95 -14.72 -41.20
C ILE A 92 18.61 -15.83 -42.21
N SER A 93 17.42 -16.43 -42.14
CA SER A 93 17.08 -17.58 -42.99
C SER A 93 16.74 -17.23 -44.44
N LYS A 94 16.47 -15.93 -44.73
CA LYS A 94 15.99 -15.41 -46.02
C LYS A 94 14.76 -16.13 -46.60
N ASN A 95 14.09 -16.97 -45.80
CA ASN A 95 12.89 -17.69 -46.18
C ASN A 95 11.68 -17.00 -45.54
N THR A 96 10.75 -16.54 -46.38
CA THR A 96 9.49 -15.91 -45.96
C THR A 96 8.43 -16.92 -45.51
N SER A 97 8.84 -18.13 -45.12
CA SER A 97 7.91 -19.18 -44.70
C SER A 97 7.30 -18.82 -43.35
N LEU A 98 5.98 -18.57 -43.34
CA LEU A 98 5.18 -18.25 -42.15
C LEU A 98 5.27 -19.34 -41.07
N ALA A 99 5.64 -20.57 -41.44
CA ALA A 99 5.83 -21.66 -40.49
C ALA A 99 6.97 -21.39 -39.48
N VAL A 100 7.97 -20.58 -39.85
CA VAL A 100 9.15 -20.31 -39.00
C VAL A 100 8.85 -19.28 -37.91
N VAL A 101 7.84 -18.42 -38.09
CA VAL A 101 7.47 -17.37 -37.12
C VAL A 101 6.32 -17.72 -36.19
N ALA A 102 5.49 -18.68 -36.57
CA ALA A 102 4.35 -19.10 -35.75
C ALA A 102 4.75 -19.48 -34.30
N PRO A 103 5.89 -20.15 -34.04
CA PRO A 103 6.30 -20.48 -32.67
C PRO A 103 6.65 -19.26 -31.82
N GLY A 104 7.42 -18.30 -32.35
CA GLY A 104 7.89 -17.16 -31.56
C GLY A 104 6.80 -16.14 -31.23
N ILE A 105 5.73 -16.07 -32.03
CA ILE A 105 4.54 -15.28 -31.69
C ILE A 105 3.74 -15.97 -30.58
N ALA A 106 3.63 -17.30 -30.59
CA ALA A 106 2.96 -18.04 -29.53
C ALA A 106 3.67 -17.87 -28.17
N GLU A 107 5.00 -17.93 -28.16
CA GLU A 107 5.81 -17.69 -26.96
C GLU A 107 5.67 -16.24 -26.45
N ALA A 108 5.65 -15.27 -27.37
CA ALA A 108 5.38 -13.87 -27.02
C ALA A 108 4.02 -13.72 -26.30
N LEU A 109 2.94 -14.27 -26.85
CA LEU A 109 1.61 -14.19 -26.23
C LEU A 109 1.55 -14.90 -24.88
N PHE A 110 2.28 -16.00 -24.71
CA PHE A 110 2.39 -16.70 -23.44
C PHE A 110 3.02 -15.82 -22.35
N ALA A 111 4.04 -15.01 -22.69
CA ALA A 111 4.66 -14.10 -21.74
C ALA A 111 3.69 -13.05 -21.16
N THR A 112 2.78 -12.51 -21.99
CA THR A 112 1.73 -11.59 -21.51
C THR A 112 0.69 -12.29 -20.65
N ALA A 113 0.28 -13.51 -21.02
CA ALA A 113 -0.63 -14.30 -20.21
C ALA A 113 -0.06 -14.54 -18.81
N LEU A 114 1.23 -14.87 -18.70
CA LEU A 114 1.91 -15.02 -17.41
C LEU A 114 2.01 -13.71 -16.62
N GLY A 115 2.30 -12.58 -17.28
CA GLY A 115 2.34 -11.27 -16.64
C GLY A 115 1.00 -10.90 -16.00
N LEU A 116 -0.11 -11.14 -16.69
CA LEU A 116 -1.46 -10.92 -16.15
C LEU A 116 -1.84 -11.92 -15.06
N LEU A 117 -1.46 -13.19 -15.24
CA LEU A 117 -1.67 -14.24 -14.24
C LEU A 117 -0.97 -13.91 -12.92
N ALA A 118 0.21 -13.28 -12.95
CA ALA A 118 0.92 -12.81 -11.76
C ALA A 118 0.33 -11.50 -11.20
N ALA A 119 -0.10 -10.57 -12.05
CA ALA A 119 -0.58 -9.26 -11.63
C ALA A 119 -1.93 -9.32 -10.89
N ILE A 120 -2.90 -10.12 -11.39
CA ILE A 120 -4.26 -10.15 -10.84
C ILE A 120 -4.26 -10.63 -9.37
N PRO A 121 -3.63 -11.77 -9.00
CA PRO A 121 -3.58 -12.21 -7.61
C PRO A 121 -2.83 -11.24 -6.71
N ALA A 122 -1.76 -10.61 -7.20
CA ALA A 122 -0.99 -9.63 -6.43
C ALA A 122 -1.85 -8.42 -6.04
N VAL A 123 -2.63 -7.87 -6.97
CA VAL A 123 -3.54 -6.74 -6.72
C VAL A 123 -4.68 -7.13 -5.77
N VAL A 124 -5.25 -8.34 -5.93
CA VAL A 124 -6.29 -8.84 -5.01
C VAL A 124 -5.75 -9.01 -3.60
N ALA A 125 -4.56 -9.60 -3.45
CA ALA A 125 -3.91 -9.78 -2.16
C ALA A 125 -3.58 -8.43 -1.49
N PHE A 126 -3.05 -7.47 -2.26
CA PHE A 126 -2.80 -6.11 -1.77
C PHE A 126 -4.08 -5.46 -1.22
N ASN A 127 -5.17 -5.50 -1.99
CA ASN A 127 -6.45 -4.92 -1.57
C ASN A 127 -7.02 -5.58 -0.31
N LYS A 128 -6.84 -6.89 -0.14
CA LYS A 128 -7.27 -7.62 1.05
C LYS A 128 -6.44 -7.23 2.27
N LEU A 129 -5.11 -7.31 2.14
CA LEU A 129 -4.17 -7.01 3.22
C LEU A 129 -4.28 -5.56 3.68
N SER A 130 -4.51 -4.61 2.76
CA SER A 130 -4.75 -3.21 3.10
C SER A 130 -5.94 -3.03 4.03
N LYS A 131 -7.07 -3.68 3.70
CA LYS A 131 -8.28 -3.59 4.53
C LYS A 131 -8.09 -4.27 5.88
N ASP A 132 -7.40 -5.41 5.91
CA ASP A 132 -7.11 -6.13 7.15
C ASP A 132 -6.18 -5.31 8.06
N MET A 133 -5.19 -4.62 7.48
CA MET A 133 -4.31 -3.69 8.18
C MET A 133 -5.06 -2.50 8.79
N ASP A 134 -5.89 -1.81 8.00
CA ASP A 134 -6.68 -0.66 8.48
C ASP A 134 -7.60 -1.08 9.64
N ARG A 135 -8.22 -2.26 9.53
CA ARG A 135 -9.06 -2.82 10.59
C ARG A 135 -8.26 -3.17 11.83
N TYR A 136 -7.04 -3.69 11.68
CA TYR A 136 -6.17 -4.02 12.80
C TYR A 136 -5.66 -2.76 13.51
N ALA A 137 -5.24 -1.75 12.75
CA ALA A 137 -4.83 -0.44 13.27
C ALA A 137 -5.98 0.22 14.05
N GLY A 138 -7.20 0.25 13.51
CA GLY A 138 -8.35 0.81 14.21
C GLY A 138 -8.72 0.09 15.52
N ARG A 139 -8.51 -1.23 15.59
CA ARG A 139 -8.70 -1.99 16.85
C ARG A 139 -7.65 -1.63 17.90
N LEU A 140 -6.40 -1.44 17.48
CA LEU A 140 -5.33 -1.06 18.39
C LEU A 140 -5.48 0.38 18.89
N ASP A 141 -5.90 1.29 18.03
CA ASP A 141 -6.19 2.69 18.39
C ASP A 141 -7.35 2.77 19.41
N SER A 142 -8.41 2.00 19.18
CA SER A 142 -9.53 1.90 20.15
C SER A 142 -9.07 1.37 21.51
N PHE A 143 -8.22 0.33 21.51
CA PHE A 143 -7.67 -0.24 22.74
C PHE A 143 -6.74 0.74 23.47
N ALA A 144 -5.89 1.47 22.74
CA ALA A 144 -5.03 2.51 23.32
C ALA A 144 -5.87 3.64 23.95
N GLY A 145 -6.95 4.06 23.29
CA GLY A 145 -7.89 5.04 23.83
C GLY A 145 -8.60 4.58 25.10
N GLU A 146 -9.08 3.34 25.14
CA GLU A 146 -9.67 2.74 26.35
C GLU A 146 -8.65 2.64 27.50
N PHE A 147 -7.41 2.26 27.19
CA PHE A 147 -6.34 2.16 28.19
C PHE A 147 -5.94 3.52 28.76
N SER A 148 -5.80 4.54 27.90
CA SER A 148 -5.52 5.93 28.32
C SER A 148 -6.65 6.48 29.21
N ALA A 149 -7.91 6.22 28.87
CA ALA A 149 -9.06 6.63 29.67
C ALA A 149 -9.08 5.98 31.07
N ILE A 150 -8.71 4.70 31.18
CA ILE A 150 -8.61 4.01 32.48
C ILE A 150 -7.45 4.58 33.31
N LEU A 151 -6.27 4.76 32.69
CA LEU A 151 -5.10 5.31 33.38
C LEU A 151 -5.35 6.74 33.89
N SER A 152 -5.98 7.60 33.08
CA SER A 152 -6.36 8.95 33.49
C SER A 152 -7.26 8.92 34.72
N ARG A 153 -8.24 8.01 34.76
CA ARG A 153 -9.17 7.89 35.88
C ARG A 153 -8.49 7.42 37.18
N GLU A 154 -7.53 6.50 37.09
CA GLU A 154 -6.76 6.04 38.25
C GLU A 154 -5.78 7.10 38.78
N MET A 155 -5.23 7.95 37.90
CA MET A 155 -4.39 9.06 38.33
C MET A 155 -5.21 10.16 39.02
N ASP A 156 -6.38 10.52 38.48
CA ASP A 156 -7.28 11.51 39.10
C ASP A 156 -7.87 11.01 40.42
N GLY A 157 -8.16 9.71 40.53
CA GLY A 157 -8.71 9.09 41.75
C GLY A 157 -7.74 9.03 42.94
N LYS A 158 -6.43 9.16 42.70
CA LYS A 158 -5.40 9.19 43.76
C LYS A 158 -5.15 10.58 44.37
N GLU A 159 -5.80 11.62 43.87
CA GLU A 159 -5.61 13.01 44.32
C GLU A 159 -6.65 13.47 45.36
N GLY A 160 -7.58 12.58 45.76
CA GLY A 160 -8.71 12.87 46.64
C GLY A 160 -8.66 12.31 48.07
N ASP A 161 -7.51 11.78 48.54
CA ASP A 161 -7.27 11.36 49.93
C ASP A 161 -6.07 12.11 50.53
#